data_AF-A0A3D0PDX1-F1
#
_entry.id   AF-A0A3D0PDX1-F1
#
_cell.length_a   1.000
_cell.length_b   1.000
_cell.length_c   1.000
_cell.angle_alpha   90.00
_cell.angle_beta   90.00
_cell.angle_gamma   90.00
#
_symmetry.space_group_name_H-M   'P 1'
#
loop_
_entity.id
_entity.type
_entity.pdbx_description
1 polymer ?
#
loop_
_entity_poly.entity_id
_entity_poly.type
_entity_poly.pdbx_seq_one_letter_code
_entity_poly.pdbx_strand_id
1 'polypeptide(L)'
;WRDNGERDKRPKGRFRLYLDSVGLETFRELVAERFGPLTPDPGSVFDATPRSHYGIHQQKQAELNYAGLHVPVGRLKAEDFQDLASLSEGYGSGDVRLTEDQNVIITGIPSGQLESFKSDPLLQKFPLEPSHLAAGTVSCTGNTYCSFALTNTKDQALAAAAELDQELHLPEEIKIHWTGCPNTCGQAYMGAIGLTGTKTRGESGMVEGYDITIGGSQGANPQVGELHRKGVPATEVRAALKEILIEQFGAKPKAA
;
A
#
# COMPACT_ATOMS: atom_id res chain seq x y z
N TRP A 1 -20.29 6.05 -19.59
CA TRP A 1 -18.95 5.53 -19.99
C TRP A 1 -19.03 4.36 -20.97
N ARG A 2 -19.74 3.26 -20.68
CA ARG A 2 -19.88 2.10 -21.61
C ARG A 2 -20.17 2.53 -23.06
N ASP A 3 -21.22 3.32 -23.24
CA ASP A 3 -21.77 3.66 -24.55
C ASP A 3 -21.07 4.83 -25.26
N ASN A 4 -20.48 5.76 -24.50
CA ASN A 4 -19.99 7.05 -25.04
C ASN A 4 -18.49 7.32 -24.82
N GLY A 5 -17.79 6.43 -24.11
CA GLY A 5 -16.36 6.61 -23.82
C GLY A 5 -15.46 6.24 -24.99
N GLU A 6 -14.24 6.80 -25.02
CA GLU A 6 -13.19 6.43 -25.98
C GLU A 6 -12.86 4.93 -25.91
N ARG A 7 -12.84 4.25 -27.07
CA ARG A 7 -12.62 2.79 -27.19
C ARG A 7 -11.44 2.43 -28.09
N ASP A 8 -10.92 3.36 -28.88
CA ASP A 8 -9.85 3.09 -29.84
C ASP A 8 -8.48 3.39 -29.23
N LYS A 9 -8.37 4.51 -28.50
CA LYS A 9 -7.10 4.94 -27.88
C LYS A 9 -7.04 4.53 -26.42
N ARG A 10 -6.40 3.38 -26.14
CA ARG A 10 -6.31 2.81 -24.78
C ARG A 10 -5.88 3.81 -23.68
N PRO A 11 -4.84 4.65 -23.85
CA PRO A 11 -4.46 5.64 -22.84
C PRO A 11 -5.55 6.68 -22.55
N LYS A 12 -6.47 6.90 -23.49
CA LYS A 12 -7.59 7.84 -23.39
C LYS A 12 -8.92 7.20 -22.98
N GLY A 13 -8.98 5.87 -22.81
CA GLY A 13 -10.22 5.14 -22.56
C GLY A 13 -10.75 5.17 -21.11
N ARG A 14 -10.04 5.80 -20.17
CA ARG A 14 -10.45 5.84 -18.75
C ARG A 14 -11.68 6.73 -18.55
N PHE A 15 -12.58 6.35 -17.64
CA PHE A 15 -13.79 7.11 -17.33
C PHE A 15 -13.52 8.58 -17.00
N ARG A 16 -12.46 8.88 -16.24
CA ARG A 16 -12.06 10.25 -15.88
C ARG A 16 -11.97 11.18 -17.10
N LEU A 17 -11.39 10.71 -18.20
CA LEU A 17 -11.21 11.51 -19.42
C LEU A 17 -12.52 11.73 -20.18
N TYR A 18 -13.42 10.73 -20.14
CA TYR A 18 -14.77 10.91 -20.65
C TYR A 18 -15.52 11.96 -19.82
N LEU A 19 -15.46 11.86 -18.49
CA LEU A 19 -16.08 12.83 -17.58
C LEU A 19 -15.55 14.25 -17.83
N ASP A 20 -14.24 14.41 -18.02
CA ASP A 20 -13.64 15.71 -18.39
C ASP A 20 -14.17 16.25 -19.72
N SER A 21 -14.37 15.39 -20.71
CA SER A 21 -14.81 15.82 -22.04
C SER A 21 -16.26 16.30 -22.07
N VAL A 22 -17.15 15.71 -21.26
CA VAL A 22 -18.58 16.07 -21.26
C VAL A 22 -18.94 17.05 -20.14
N GLY A 23 -18.11 17.14 -19.10
CA GLY A 23 -18.38 17.93 -17.90
C GLY A 23 -19.24 17.19 -16.86
N LEU A 24 -19.08 17.56 -15.59
CA LEU A 24 -19.76 16.90 -14.46
C LEU A 24 -21.28 16.99 -14.56
N GLU A 25 -21.82 18.18 -14.82
CA GLU A 25 -23.26 18.42 -14.87
C GLU A 25 -23.93 17.66 -16.02
N THR A 26 -23.38 17.76 -17.23
CA THR A 26 -23.84 16.98 -18.39
C THR A 26 -23.79 15.49 -18.11
N PHE A 27 -22.72 15.00 -17.47
CA PHE A 27 -22.63 13.59 -17.12
C PHE A 27 -23.72 13.19 -16.11
N ARG A 28 -24.00 14.05 -15.13
CA ARG A 28 -25.07 13.86 -14.13
C ARG A 28 -26.44 13.77 -14.81
N GLU A 29 -26.74 14.62 -15.79
CA GLU A 29 -27.97 14.57 -16.59
C GLU A 29 -28.09 13.25 -17.36
N LEU A 30 -27.02 12.81 -18.05
CA LEU A 30 -26.99 11.54 -18.78
C LEU A 30 -27.24 10.32 -17.86
N VAL A 31 -26.75 10.37 -16.63
CA VAL A 31 -27.04 9.34 -15.62
C VAL A 31 -28.51 9.40 -15.21
N ALA A 32 -29.04 10.60 -14.95
CA ALA A 32 -30.43 10.78 -14.54
C ALA A 32 -31.43 10.35 -15.61
N GLU A 33 -31.18 10.66 -16.88
CA GLU A 33 -31.99 10.23 -18.03
C GLU A 33 -32.12 8.71 -18.08
N ARG A 34 -31.04 8.00 -17.74
CA ARG A 34 -30.98 6.55 -17.85
C ARG A 34 -31.51 5.80 -16.63
N PHE A 35 -31.25 6.32 -15.44
CA PHE A 35 -31.51 5.62 -14.18
C PHE A 35 -32.58 6.28 -13.33
N GLY A 36 -33.14 7.41 -13.77
CA GLY A 36 -34.14 8.19 -13.05
C GLY A 36 -33.52 9.32 -12.21
N PRO A 37 -34.37 10.08 -11.49
CA PRO A 37 -33.94 11.25 -10.72
C PRO A 37 -32.83 10.93 -9.71
N LEU A 38 -31.79 11.78 -9.70
CA LEU A 38 -30.67 11.64 -8.78
C LEU A 38 -30.91 12.45 -7.50
N THR A 39 -30.91 11.78 -6.36
CA THR A 39 -30.94 12.42 -5.05
C THR A 39 -29.56 13.01 -4.71
N PRO A 40 -29.48 14.25 -4.20
CA PRO A 40 -28.25 14.77 -3.64
C PRO A 40 -27.74 13.88 -2.49
N ASP A 41 -26.45 13.57 -2.50
CA ASP A 41 -25.76 12.90 -1.41
C ASP A 41 -25.06 13.99 -0.57
N PRO A 42 -25.32 14.11 0.74
CA PRO A 42 -24.61 15.05 1.61
C PRO A 42 -23.10 14.77 1.69
N GLY A 43 -22.65 13.61 1.21
CA GLY A 43 -21.26 13.19 1.21
C GLY A 43 -20.83 12.61 2.56
N SER A 44 -19.80 11.78 2.52
CA SER A 44 -19.15 11.27 3.75
C SER A 44 -18.18 12.31 4.28
N VAL A 45 -18.26 12.61 5.58
CA VAL A 45 -17.23 13.39 6.28
C VAL A 45 -16.14 12.43 6.74
N PHE A 46 -14.91 12.64 6.26
CA PHE A 46 -13.73 11.90 6.70
C PHE A 46 -12.89 12.82 7.59
N ASP A 47 -13.29 12.98 8.85
CA ASP A 47 -12.60 13.83 9.84
C ASP A 47 -11.71 13.03 10.81
N ALA A 48 -11.73 11.70 10.71
CA ALA A 48 -10.93 10.82 11.54
C ALA A 48 -9.53 10.57 10.95
N THR A 49 -8.52 10.64 11.82
CA THR A 49 -7.17 10.15 11.50
C THR A 49 -7.24 8.67 11.11
N PRO A 50 -6.59 8.25 10.01
CA PRO A 50 -6.50 6.84 9.64
C PRO A 50 -5.96 6.02 10.83
N ARG A 51 -6.65 4.94 11.18
CA ARG A 51 -6.23 4.02 12.24
C ARG A 51 -5.39 2.93 11.64
N SER A 52 -4.25 2.63 12.25
CA SER A 52 -3.51 1.43 11.88
C SER A 52 -4.35 0.19 12.19
N HIS A 53 -4.38 -0.77 11.27
CA HIS A 53 -5.13 -2.01 11.43
C HIS A 53 -4.30 -3.10 12.14
N TYR A 54 -2.98 -2.93 12.21
CA TYR A 54 -2.07 -3.85 12.88
C TYR A 54 -2.40 -3.98 14.38
N GLY A 55 -2.13 -5.15 14.95
CA GLY A 55 -2.42 -5.44 16.34
C GLY A 55 -3.84 -5.98 16.57
N ILE A 56 -4.21 -6.09 17.84
CA ILE A 56 -5.50 -6.64 18.27
C ILE A 56 -6.42 -5.50 18.69
N HIS A 57 -7.64 -5.50 18.15
CA HIS A 57 -8.62 -4.44 18.37
C HIS A 57 -9.99 -5.04 18.67
N GLN A 58 -10.72 -4.40 19.59
CA GLN A 58 -12.10 -4.78 19.87
C GLN A 58 -13.00 -4.51 18.67
N GLN A 59 -13.87 -5.46 18.36
CA GLN A 59 -14.94 -5.28 17.39
C GLN A 59 -16.14 -4.58 18.04
N LYS A 60 -17.12 -4.21 17.20
CA LYS A 60 -18.40 -3.67 17.69
C LYS A 60 -19.23 -4.70 18.46
N GLN A 61 -19.00 -5.99 18.21
CA GLN A 61 -19.62 -7.09 18.93
C GLN A 61 -18.89 -7.29 20.25
N ALA A 62 -19.65 -7.41 21.35
CA ALA A 62 -19.09 -7.64 22.67
C ALA A 62 -18.22 -8.91 22.69
N GLU A 63 -17.08 -8.83 23.38
CA GLU A 63 -16.12 -9.92 23.58
C GLU A 63 -15.49 -10.51 22.30
N LEU A 64 -15.60 -9.83 21.16
CA LEU A 64 -14.93 -10.21 19.92
C LEU A 64 -13.88 -9.18 19.52
N ASN A 65 -12.80 -9.68 18.94
CA ASN A 65 -11.66 -8.90 18.51
C ASN A 65 -11.32 -9.22 17.05
N TYR A 66 -10.60 -8.32 16.40
CA TYR A 66 -9.88 -8.62 15.17
C TYR A 66 -8.38 -8.43 15.40
N ALA A 67 -7.57 -9.15 14.62
CA ALA A 67 -6.13 -9.03 14.61
C ALA A 67 -5.67 -8.68 13.20
N GLY A 68 -4.99 -7.54 13.03
CA GLY A 68 -4.29 -7.20 11.79
C GLY A 68 -2.85 -7.70 11.84
N LEU A 69 -2.48 -8.51 10.85
CA LEU A 69 -1.17 -9.13 10.76
C LEU A 69 -0.44 -8.58 9.54
N HIS A 70 0.85 -8.29 9.71
CA HIS A 70 1.69 -7.83 8.63
C HIS A 70 2.11 -8.98 7.71
N VAL A 71 1.90 -8.80 6.41
CA VAL A 71 2.42 -9.69 5.37
C VAL A 71 3.48 -8.93 4.58
N PRO A 72 4.78 -9.24 4.74
CA PRO A 72 5.85 -8.53 4.05
C PRO A 72 5.60 -8.47 2.54
N VAL A 73 5.44 -7.24 2.03
CA VAL A 73 5.15 -6.93 0.62
C VAL A 73 4.02 -7.79 0.00
N GLY A 74 3.04 -8.21 0.80
CA GLY A 74 1.90 -9.01 0.37
C GLY A 74 2.25 -10.33 -0.33
N ARG A 75 3.38 -10.94 0.00
CA ARG A 75 3.83 -12.20 -0.62
C ARG A 75 3.43 -13.38 0.27
N LEU A 76 2.53 -14.22 -0.24
CA LEU A 76 2.11 -15.46 0.40
C LEU A 76 2.41 -16.65 -0.51
N LYS A 77 2.93 -17.73 0.08
CA LYS A 77 3.07 -19.06 -0.54
C LYS A 77 1.80 -19.88 -0.27
N ALA A 78 1.68 -21.02 -0.95
CA ALA A 78 0.52 -21.92 -0.76
C ALA A 78 0.35 -22.37 0.69
N GLU A 79 1.45 -22.70 1.39
CA GLU A 79 1.46 -23.04 2.82
C GLU A 79 0.89 -21.90 3.68
N ASP A 80 1.24 -20.65 3.36
CA ASP A 80 0.77 -19.48 4.11
C ASP A 80 -0.74 -19.31 4.05
N PHE A 81 -1.37 -19.64 2.92
CA PHE A 81 -2.82 -19.61 2.80
C PHE A 81 -3.48 -20.67 3.69
N GLN A 82 -2.89 -21.86 3.79
CA GLN A 82 -3.39 -22.93 4.64
C GLN A 82 -3.21 -22.59 6.12
N ASP A 83 -2.06 -22.02 6.47
CA ASP A 83 -1.75 -21.61 7.84
C ASP A 83 -2.68 -20.48 8.29
N LEU A 84 -2.91 -19.45 7.45
CA LEU A 84 -3.84 -18.36 7.74
C LEU A 84 -5.29 -18.84 7.85
N ALA A 85 -5.71 -19.78 6.99
CA ALA A 85 -7.04 -20.39 7.10
C ALA A 85 -7.18 -21.14 8.43
N SER A 86 -6.21 -21.97 8.78
CA SER A 86 -6.18 -22.73 10.04
C SER A 86 -6.19 -21.80 11.27
N LEU A 87 -5.41 -20.72 11.23
CA LEU A 87 -5.40 -19.69 12.27
C LEU A 87 -6.79 -19.03 12.43
N SER A 88 -7.46 -18.73 11.31
CA SER A 88 -8.78 -18.09 11.32
C SER A 88 -9.89 -19.00 11.83
N GLU A 89 -9.84 -20.30 11.53
CA GLU A 89 -10.79 -21.31 12.01
C GLU A 89 -10.53 -21.67 13.48
N GLY A 90 -9.26 -21.78 13.88
CA GLY A 90 -8.88 -22.16 15.23
C GLY A 90 -9.19 -21.09 16.28
N TYR A 91 -8.93 -19.81 15.96
CA TYR A 91 -9.07 -18.73 16.93
C TYR A 91 -10.21 -17.75 16.63
N GLY A 92 -10.67 -17.66 15.38
CA GLY A 92 -11.61 -16.64 14.92
C GLY A 92 -12.92 -17.22 14.42
N SER A 93 -13.47 -16.57 13.40
CA SER A 93 -14.75 -16.93 12.75
C SER A 93 -14.58 -17.74 11.46
N GLY A 94 -13.36 -18.11 11.08
CA GLY A 94 -13.04 -18.66 9.75
C GLY A 94 -12.91 -17.61 8.64
N ASP A 95 -13.15 -16.33 8.94
CA ASP A 95 -13.03 -15.24 7.98
C ASP A 95 -11.63 -14.57 8.03
N VAL A 96 -10.99 -14.50 6.86
CA VAL A 96 -9.77 -13.72 6.61
C VAL A 96 -10.09 -12.57 5.66
N ARG A 97 -9.69 -11.35 6.02
CA ARG A 97 -9.81 -10.17 5.14
C ARG A 97 -8.44 -9.74 4.64
N LEU A 98 -8.38 -9.24 3.41
CA LEU A 98 -7.19 -8.63 2.83
C LEU A 98 -7.32 -7.11 2.85
N THR A 99 -6.19 -6.41 2.99
CA THR A 99 -6.14 -4.94 2.95
C THR A 99 -5.47 -4.44 1.67
N GLU A 100 -5.75 -3.19 1.32
CA GLU A 100 -5.11 -2.46 0.21
C GLU A 100 -3.61 -2.27 0.42
N ASP A 101 -3.16 -2.22 1.68
CA ASP A 101 -1.76 -2.24 2.10
C ASP A 101 -1.13 -3.64 2.00
N GLN A 102 -1.85 -4.61 1.45
CA GLN A 102 -1.39 -5.98 1.15
C GLN A 102 -1.23 -6.88 2.38
N ASN A 103 -1.96 -6.59 3.46
CA ASN A 103 -1.93 -7.32 4.73
C ASN A 103 -3.21 -8.12 4.96
N VAL A 104 -3.26 -8.83 6.09
CA VAL A 104 -4.40 -9.69 6.44
C VAL A 104 -5.01 -9.30 7.78
N ILE A 105 -6.31 -9.51 7.93
CA ILE A 105 -7.05 -9.34 9.18
C ILE A 105 -7.79 -10.63 9.50
N ILE A 106 -7.52 -11.20 10.68
CA ILE A 106 -8.28 -12.30 11.27
C ILE A 106 -9.40 -11.73 12.12
N THR A 107 -10.63 -12.18 11.91
CA THR A 107 -11.81 -11.58 12.55
C THR A 107 -12.55 -12.55 13.47
N GLY A 108 -13.23 -12.00 14.48
CA GLY A 108 -14.11 -12.76 15.36
C GLY A 108 -13.35 -13.56 16.42
N ILE A 109 -12.18 -13.08 16.86
CA ILE A 109 -11.38 -13.73 17.89
C ILE A 109 -12.01 -13.45 19.27
N PRO A 110 -12.49 -14.46 20.01
CA PRO A 110 -13.06 -14.24 21.34
C PRO A 110 -12.02 -13.71 22.31
N SER A 111 -12.40 -12.79 23.22
CA SER A 111 -11.49 -12.22 24.23
C SER A 111 -10.74 -13.29 25.04
N GLY A 112 -11.41 -14.40 25.35
CA GLY A 112 -10.81 -15.52 26.10
C GLY A 112 -9.73 -16.31 25.34
N GLN A 113 -9.61 -16.13 24.01
CA GLN A 113 -8.61 -16.81 23.18
C GLN A 113 -7.38 -15.95 22.87
N LEU A 114 -7.37 -14.67 23.27
CA LEU A 114 -6.33 -13.72 22.86
C LEU A 114 -4.91 -14.15 23.25
N GLU A 115 -4.73 -14.68 24.45
CA GLU A 115 -3.39 -15.11 24.90
C GLU A 115 -2.89 -16.32 24.12
N SER A 116 -3.76 -17.30 23.83
CA SER A 116 -3.42 -18.43 22.97
C SER A 116 -3.11 -17.98 21.55
N PHE A 117 -3.94 -17.09 20.99
CA PHE A 117 -3.72 -16.51 19.66
C PHE A 117 -2.37 -15.79 19.56
N LYS A 118 -2.03 -14.93 20.54
CA LYS A 118 -0.73 -14.22 20.59
C LYS A 118 0.48 -15.15 20.65
N SER A 119 0.29 -16.37 21.19
CA SER A 119 1.36 -17.37 21.29
C SER A 119 1.54 -18.22 20.03
N ASP A 120 0.66 -18.05 19.03
CA ASP A 120 0.71 -18.85 17.81
C ASP A 120 2.01 -18.59 17.01
N PRO A 121 2.74 -19.64 16.60
CA PRO A 121 4.02 -19.47 15.91
C PRO A 121 3.89 -18.76 14.56
N LEU A 122 2.71 -18.76 13.92
CA LEU A 122 2.50 -18.05 12.66
C LEU A 122 2.72 -16.54 12.80
N LEU A 123 2.50 -15.99 14.00
CA LEU A 123 2.73 -14.57 14.29
C LEU A 123 4.21 -14.17 14.27
N GLN A 124 5.15 -15.13 14.30
CA GLN A 124 6.57 -14.82 14.06
C GLN A 124 6.84 -14.50 12.59
N LYS A 125 6.07 -15.12 11.68
CA LYS A 125 6.14 -14.87 10.24
C LYS A 125 5.29 -13.67 9.82
N PHE A 126 4.11 -13.52 10.43
CA PHE A 126 3.16 -12.45 10.18
C PHE A 126 2.84 -11.68 11.46
N PRO A 127 3.71 -10.72 11.86
CA PRO A 127 3.64 -10.09 13.17
C PRO A 127 2.42 -9.17 13.31
N LEU A 128 1.92 -9.10 14.54
CA LEU A 128 0.89 -8.15 14.95
C LEU A 128 1.42 -6.71 15.01
N GLU A 129 2.71 -6.56 15.30
CA GLU A 129 3.37 -5.27 15.48
C GLU A 129 4.61 -5.20 14.57
N PRO A 130 4.43 -4.92 13.26
CA PRO A 130 5.55 -4.64 12.38
C PRO A 130 6.28 -3.35 12.77
N SER A 131 7.54 -3.24 12.37
CA SER A 131 8.27 -1.96 12.40
C SER A 131 7.59 -0.91 11.53
N HIS A 132 7.80 0.38 11.83
CA HIS A 132 7.16 1.48 11.12
C HIS A 132 7.45 1.52 9.60
N LEU A 133 8.63 1.09 9.14
CA LEU A 133 8.90 0.99 7.69
C LEU A 133 8.18 -0.20 7.08
N ALA A 134 8.30 -1.38 7.68
CA ALA A 134 7.63 -2.58 7.17
C ALA A 134 6.11 -2.38 7.10
N ALA A 135 5.53 -1.81 8.17
CA ALA A 135 4.11 -1.47 8.31
C ALA A 135 3.57 -0.65 7.13
N GLY A 136 4.34 0.34 6.68
CA GLY A 136 3.94 1.24 5.59
C GLY A 136 4.46 0.85 4.21
N THR A 137 5.20 -0.25 4.07
CA THR A 137 5.78 -0.65 2.78
C THR A 137 4.78 -1.43 1.93
N VAL A 138 4.41 -0.85 0.79
CA VAL A 138 3.53 -1.46 -0.22
C VAL A 138 4.33 -1.66 -1.51
N SER A 139 4.20 -2.82 -2.16
CA SER A 139 4.98 -3.10 -3.37
C SER A 139 4.17 -3.85 -4.44
N CYS A 140 4.21 -3.36 -5.67
CA CYS A 140 3.59 -4.08 -6.79
C CYS A 140 4.36 -5.38 -7.11
N THR A 141 3.89 -6.14 -8.11
CA THR A 141 4.53 -7.39 -8.54
C THR A 141 6.00 -7.23 -8.95
N GLY A 142 6.38 -6.15 -9.64
CA GLY A 142 7.73 -5.95 -10.15
C GLY A 142 8.13 -6.91 -11.27
N ASN A 143 9.36 -6.79 -11.75
CA ASN A 143 9.87 -7.58 -12.90
C ASN A 143 10.19 -9.05 -12.57
N THR A 144 10.00 -9.48 -11.31
CA THR A 144 10.01 -10.89 -10.94
C THR A 144 8.98 -11.67 -11.76
N TYR A 145 7.80 -11.08 -12.01
CA TYR A 145 6.73 -11.73 -12.79
C TYR A 145 6.01 -10.81 -13.79
N CYS A 146 5.99 -9.49 -13.59
CA CYS A 146 5.25 -8.58 -14.46
C CYS A 146 6.10 -8.19 -15.69
N SER A 147 5.59 -8.47 -16.89
CA SER A 147 6.26 -8.15 -18.16
C SER A 147 6.33 -6.65 -18.49
N PHE A 148 5.55 -5.80 -17.81
CA PHE A 148 5.61 -4.35 -17.96
C PHE A 148 6.63 -3.69 -17.03
N ALA A 149 7.08 -4.40 -15.98
CA ALA A 149 7.94 -3.81 -14.97
C ALA A 149 9.36 -3.60 -15.51
N LEU A 150 9.91 -2.42 -15.25
CA LEU A 150 11.27 -2.04 -15.62
C LEU A 150 12.29 -2.45 -14.55
N THR A 151 11.83 -2.66 -13.31
CA THR A 151 12.66 -2.98 -12.13
C THR A 151 12.02 -4.01 -11.19
N ASN A 152 12.87 -4.64 -10.36
CA ASN A 152 12.42 -5.54 -9.29
C ASN A 152 11.89 -4.74 -8.09
N THR A 153 10.64 -4.90 -7.71
CA THR A 153 10.08 -4.11 -6.60
C THR A 153 10.01 -4.85 -5.26
N LYS A 154 9.49 -6.08 -5.22
CA LYS A 154 9.21 -6.73 -3.94
C LYS A 154 10.48 -7.09 -3.17
N ASP A 155 11.52 -7.56 -3.84
CA ASP A 155 12.75 -7.96 -3.16
C ASP A 155 13.55 -6.71 -2.72
N GLN A 156 13.57 -5.67 -3.55
CA GLN A 156 14.17 -4.36 -3.19
C GLN A 156 13.46 -3.69 -2.01
N ALA A 157 12.12 -3.65 -2.02
CA ALA A 157 11.35 -3.06 -0.93
C ALA A 157 11.54 -3.80 0.39
N LEU A 158 11.55 -5.14 0.35
CA LEU A 158 11.77 -5.98 1.53
C LEU A 158 13.17 -5.76 2.12
N ALA A 159 14.21 -5.76 1.28
CA ALA A 159 15.58 -5.54 1.71
C ALA A 159 15.76 -4.12 2.30
N ALA A 160 15.24 -3.10 1.60
CA ALA A 160 15.32 -1.71 2.06
C ALA A 160 14.61 -1.52 3.41
N ALA A 161 13.40 -2.03 3.58
CA ALA A 161 12.67 -1.94 4.84
C ALA A 161 13.45 -2.62 5.98
N ALA A 162 13.88 -3.88 5.77
CA ALA A 162 14.58 -4.65 6.80
C ALA A 162 15.92 -4.01 7.21
N GLU A 163 16.73 -3.54 6.26
CA GLU A 163 18.03 -2.90 6.54
C GLU A 163 17.84 -1.53 7.21
N LEU A 164 16.93 -0.69 6.69
CA LEU A 164 16.69 0.63 7.26
C LEU A 164 16.04 0.55 8.65
N ASP A 165 15.21 -0.46 8.90
CA ASP A 165 14.66 -0.71 10.24
C ASP A 165 15.74 -1.08 11.25
N GLN A 166 16.85 -1.69 10.83
CA GLN A 166 17.99 -1.96 11.73
C GLN A 166 18.78 -0.68 12.02
N GLU A 167 18.83 0.26 11.07
CA GLU A 167 19.65 1.48 11.17
C GLU A 167 18.90 2.69 11.75
N LEU A 168 17.57 2.74 11.63
CA LEU A 168 16.77 3.93 11.92
C LEU A 168 15.65 3.65 12.94
N HIS A 169 15.35 4.66 13.74
CA HIS A 169 14.12 4.77 14.52
C HIS A 169 13.22 5.83 13.88
N LEU A 170 12.02 5.42 13.49
CA LEU A 170 10.99 6.30 12.95
C LEU A 170 9.95 6.63 14.02
N PRO A 171 9.48 7.89 14.10
CA PRO A 171 8.49 8.28 15.10
C PRO A 171 7.11 7.64 14.87
N GLU A 172 6.76 7.38 13.61
CA GLU A 172 5.47 6.82 13.21
C GLU A 172 5.57 6.00 11.92
N GLU A 173 4.52 5.25 11.60
CA GLU A 173 4.36 4.53 10.34
C GLU A 173 4.38 5.50 9.15
N ILE A 174 5.14 5.19 8.11
CA ILE A 174 5.23 6.00 6.89
C ILE A 174 4.91 5.15 5.67
N LYS A 175 3.95 5.60 4.86
CA LYS A 175 3.58 4.92 3.61
C LYS A 175 4.68 5.07 2.56
N ILE A 176 5.39 3.97 2.27
CA ILE A 176 6.43 3.88 1.25
C ILE A 176 5.97 2.92 0.15
N HIS A 177 5.67 3.46 -1.02
CA HIS A 177 4.99 2.73 -2.09
C HIS A 177 5.91 2.47 -3.28
N TRP A 178 6.09 1.20 -3.64
CA TRP A 178 6.94 0.76 -4.73
C TRP A 178 6.13 0.27 -5.93
N THR A 179 6.41 0.82 -7.11
CA THR A 179 5.86 0.36 -8.39
C THR A 179 6.97 0.15 -9.41
N GLY A 180 6.89 -0.90 -10.22
CA GLY A 180 7.98 -1.29 -11.14
C GLY A 180 7.95 -0.57 -12.48
N CYS A 181 6.88 0.20 -12.77
CA CYS A 181 6.72 0.93 -14.02
C CYS A 181 5.70 2.09 -13.86
N PRO A 182 5.56 2.97 -14.89
CA PRO A 182 4.64 4.11 -14.87
C PRO A 182 3.14 3.77 -14.74
N ASN A 183 2.74 2.49 -14.81
CA ASN A 183 1.35 2.09 -14.58
C ASN A 183 0.90 2.28 -13.12
N THR A 184 1.85 2.45 -12.19
CA THR A 184 1.62 2.78 -10.78
C THR A 184 0.65 1.85 -10.04
N CYS A 185 0.70 0.54 -10.30
CA CYS A 185 -0.14 -0.44 -9.60
C CYS A 185 0.12 -0.45 -8.08
N GLY A 186 1.34 -0.12 -7.65
CA GLY A 186 1.68 0.07 -6.23
C GLY A 186 1.34 1.47 -5.69
N GLN A 187 0.70 2.33 -6.50
CA GLN A 187 0.22 3.66 -6.10
C GLN A 187 1.33 4.58 -5.55
N ALA A 188 2.52 4.60 -6.20
CA ALA A 188 3.69 5.34 -5.71
C ALA A 188 3.41 6.82 -5.40
N TYR A 189 2.60 7.48 -6.22
CA TYR A 189 2.24 8.89 -6.02
C TYR A 189 1.32 9.15 -4.82
N MET A 190 0.73 8.10 -4.21
CA MET A 190 -0.13 8.22 -3.03
C MET A 190 0.63 7.91 -1.73
N GLY A 191 1.84 7.38 -1.81
CA GLY A 191 2.70 7.18 -0.66
C GLY A 191 3.36 8.49 -0.23
N ALA A 192 3.65 8.61 1.07
CA ALA A 192 4.48 9.69 1.60
C ALA A 192 5.84 9.73 0.89
N ILE A 193 6.37 8.55 0.57
CA ILE A 193 7.47 8.33 -0.37
C ILE A 193 7.01 7.32 -1.43
N GLY A 194 7.18 7.66 -2.69
CA GLY A 194 6.88 6.78 -3.83
C GLY A 194 8.14 6.43 -4.61
N LEU A 195 8.23 5.18 -5.08
CA LEU A 195 9.32 4.71 -5.92
C LEU A 195 8.77 4.11 -7.20
N THR A 196 9.05 4.76 -8.32
CA THR A 196 8.60 4.33 -9.66
C THR A 196 9.77 3.81 -10.46
N GLY A 197 9.72 2.52 -10.80
CA GLY A 197 10.74 1.82 -11.57
C GLY A 197 10.97 2.45 -12.94
N THR A 198 12.24 2.66 -13.24
CA THR A 198 12.75 3.28 -14.47
C THR A 198 14.05 2.60 -14.90
N LYS A 199 14.59 2.99 -16.06
CA LYS A 199 15.95 2.66 -16.48
C LYS A 199 16.81 3.93 -16.36
N THR A 200 17.96 3.81 -15.72
CA THR A 200 18.89 4.93 -15.51
C THR A 200 20.31 4.56 -15.94
N ARG A 201 21.21 5.54 -16.04
CA ARG A 201 22.60 5.33 -16.45
C ARG A 201 23.46 5.10 -15.21
N GLY A 202 24.06 3.91 -15.11
CA GLY A 202 25.14 3.61 -14.18
C GLY A 202 26.51 3.74 -14.83
N GLU A 203 27.56 3.40 -14.08
CA GLU A 203 28.97 3.52 -14.52
C GLU A 203 29.27 2.73 -15.80
N SER A 204 28.68 1.53 -15.93
CA SER A 204 28.97 0.58 -17.02
C SER A 204 27.85 0.44 -18.05
N GLY A 205 26.76 1.22 -17.95
CA GLY A 205 25.64 1.15 -18.89
C GLY A 205 24.28 1.48 -18.28
N MET A 206 23.21 1.07 -18.96
CA MET A 206 21.85 1.22 -18.43
C MET A 206 21.57 0.18 -17.34
N VAL A 207 21.13 0.64 -16.18
CA VAL A 207 20.81 -0.16 -15.00
C VAL A 207 19.35 0.07 -14.56
N GLU A 208 18.85 -0.78 -13.67
CA GLU A 208 17.60 -0.55 -12.97
C GLU A 208 17.70 0.66 -12.04
N GLY A 209 16.63 1.43 -11.93
CA GLY A 209 16.56 2.56 -11.01
C GLY A 209 15.14 2.98 -10.69
N TYR A 210 15.02 4.01 -9.85
CA TYR A 210 13.76 4.54 -9.36
C TYR A 210 13.69 6.05 -9.51
N ASP A 211 12.56 6.53 -9.99
CA ASP A 211 12.13 7.90 -9.75
C ASP A 211 11.46 7.94 -8.38
N ILE A 212 11.90 8.86 -7.51
CA ILE A 212 11.40 9.02 -6.15
C ILE A 212 10.46 10.22 -6.11
N THR A 213 9.25 10.01 -5.61
CA THR A 213 8.26 11.06 -5.33
C THR A 213 8.05 11.24 -3.83
N ILE A 214 7.73 12.44 -3.38
CA ILE A 214 7.46 12.74 -1.96
C ILE A 214 6.17 13.57 -1.84
N GLY A 215 5.47 13.42 -0.72
CA GLY A 215 4.33 14.28 -0.35
C GLY A 215 2.97 13.72 -0.73
N GLY A 216 2.91 12.47 -1.20
CA GLY A 216 1.64 11.78 -1.39
C GLY A 216 0.99 11.50 -0.04
N SER A 217 -0.33 11.65 0.03
CA SER A 217 -1.09 11.34 1.23
C SER A 217 -2.46 10.77 0.88
N GLN A 218 -2.91 9.87 1.75
CA GLN A 218 -4.25 9.30 1.72
C GLN A 218 -4.96 9.73 3.01
N GLY A 219 -6.23 10.14 2.92
CA GLY A 219 -7.00 10.59 4.10
C GLY A 219 -7.85 11.82 3.80
N ALA A 220 -8.14 12.61 4.84
CA ALA A 220 -9.04 13.76 4.79
C ALA A 220 -8.61 14.85 3.79
N ASN A 221 -7.30 15.04 3.63
CA ASN A 221 -6.71 15.97 2.67
C ASN A 221 -5.73 15.23 1.76
N PRO A 222 -6.23 14.50 0.73
CA PRO A 222 -5.39 13.69 -0.13
C PRO A 222 -4.50 14.57 -1.02
N GLN A 223 -3.22 14.22 -1.09
CA GLN A 223 -2.22 14.89 -1.92
C GLN A 223 -1.58 13.88 -2.87
N VAL A 224 -1.22 14.34 -4.06
CA VAL A 224 -0.46 13.55 -5.03
C VAL A 224 1.00 13.95 -4.88
N GLY A 225 1.87 12.95 -4.65
CA GLY A 225 3.30 13.17 -4.48
C GLY A 225 3.96 13.78 -5.70
N GLU A 226 4.96 14.61 -5.46
CA GLU A 226 5.73 15.30 -6.50
C GLU A 226 7.09 14.65 -6.69
N LEU A 227 7.65 14.76 -7.90
CA LEU A 227 8.97 14.21 -8.21
C LEU A 227 10.04 14.89 -7.36
N HIS A 228 10.76 14.10 -6.57
CA HIS A 228 11.86 14.56 -5.72
C HIS A 228 13.23 14.24 -6.33
N ARG A 229 13.44 13.00 -6.79
CA ARG A 229 14.68 12.56 -7.46
C ARG A 229 14.35 11.69 -8.66
N LYS A 230 15.12 11.82 -9.74
CA LYS A 230 14.91 11.05 -10.97
C LYS A 230 16.07 10.09 -11.23
N GLY A 231 15.75 8.86 -11.63
CA GLY A 231 16.73 7.89 -12.10
C GLY A 231 17.77 7.48 -11.06
N VAL A 232 17.39 7.32 -9.80
CA VAL A 232 18.28 6.83 -8.74
C VAL A 232 18.61 5.36 -9.02
N PRO A 233 19.88 4.96 -9.18
CA PRO A 233 20.24 3.56 -9.39
C PRO A 233 19.69 2.66 -8.28
N ALA A 234 19.24 1.46 -8.62
CA ALA A 234 18.66 0.53 -7.65
C ALA A 234 19.64 0.18 -6.50
N THR A 235 20.95 0.20 -6.76
CA THR A 235 22.00 0.00 -5.76
C THR A 235 22.14 1.16 -4.76
N GLU A 236 21.64 2.34 -5.11
CA GLU A 236 21.75 3.57 -4.30
C GLU A 236 20.42 3.94 -3.64
N VAL A 237 19.32 3.26 -4.00
CA VAL A 237 17.97 3.62 -3.56
C VAL A 237 17.83 3.57 -2.04
N ARG A 238 18.48 2.62 -1.36
CA ARG A 238 18.47 2.54 0.10
C ARG A 238 19.12 3.75 0.75
N ALA A 239 20.28 4.17 0.23
CA ALA A 239 20.99 5.34 0.74
C ALA A 239 20.16 6.61 0.54
N ALA A 240 19.54 6.76 -0.64
CA ALA A 240 18.63 7.87 -0.91
C ALA A 240 17.40 7.86 0.03
N LEU A 241 16.81 6.68 0.28
CA LEU A 241 15.71 6.55 1.24
C LEU A 241 16.13 6.93 2.65
N LYS A 242 17.30 6.46 3.12
CA LYS A 242 17.84 6.80 4.44
C LYS A 242 17.96 8.32 4.63
N GLU A 243 18.54 8.99 3.64
CA GLU A 243 18.71 10.44 3.63
C GLU A 243 17.35 11.16 3.74
N ILE A 244 16.40 10.79 2.87
CA ILE A 244 15.05 11.36 2.85
C ILE A 244 14.33 11.15 4.19
N LEU A 245 14.40 9.94 4.74
CA LEU A 245 13.74 9.61 6.00
C LEU A 245 14.27 10.45 7.17
N ILE A 246 15.58 10.69 7.22
CA ILE A 246 16.21 11.53 8.26
C ILE A 246 15.83 13.00 8.06
N GLU A 247 15.97 13.52 6.84
CA GLU A 247 15.83 14.95 6.56
C GLU A 247 14.38 15.43 6.61
N GLN A 248 13.43 14.61 6.15
CA GLN A 248 12.05 15.04 5.90
C GLN A 248 11.01 14.34 6.77
N PHE A 249 11.36 13.20 7.37
CA PHE A 249 10.41 12.37 8.11
C PHE A 249 10.84 12.07 9.55
N GLY A 250 11.85 12.79 10.05
CA GLY A 250 12.25 12.76 11.46
C GLY A 250 12.85 11.43 11.92
N ALA A 251 13.29 10.57 10.99
CA ALA A 251 13.99 9.35 11.35
C ALA A 251 15.32 9.68 12.05
N LYS A 252 15.65 8.91 13.07
CA LYS A 252 16.90 9.06 13.85
C LYS A 252 17.76 7.81 13.71
N PRO A 253 19.08 7.94 13.49
CA PRO A 253 19.97 6.79 13.55
C PRO A 253 19.88 6.08 14.91
N LYS A 254 19.80 4.75 14.88
CA LYS A 254 19.95 3.93 16.07
C LYS A 254 21.41 3.97 16.52
N ALA A 255 21.63 4.00 17.84
CA ALA A 255 22.98 3.88 18.38
C ALA A 255 23.57 2.53 17.97
N ALA A 256 24.83 2.53 17.55
CA ALA A 256 25.58 1.33 17.20
C ALA A 256 25.89 0.45 18.41
#